data_AF-A0A0C7NX37-F1
#
_entry.id   AF-A0A0C7NX37-F1
#
_cell.length_a   1.000
_cell.length_b   1.000
_cell.length_c   1.000
_cell.angle_alpha   90.00
_cell.angle_beta   90.00
_cell.angle_gamma   90.00
#
_symmetry.space_group_name_H-M   'P 1'
#
loop_
_entity.id
_entity.type
_entity.pdbx_description
1 polymer ?
#
loop_
_entity_poly.entity_id
_entity_poly.type
_entity_poly.pdbx_seq_one_letter_code
_entity_poly.pdbx_strand_id
1 'polypeptide(L)'
;MHNKNCKCPKKILFIFILTVCFILSVFSQDILELVPSNSKAVFYFKDLAKFYNDLKLVPTTKSLLLEPFNGEMLVSALTQMYLSALKVDYQNFISQLDTNLAFFIQENTENNYAYGFVLGPIKDMNSFSSDLKALLDPIKSSGYEFTTLQKNINNEEYFILIADENVYESSKKGVEQLKEVIEDRSGLYYIVNTSDYQGNGYFYVIDNLLMGKSTGDYDPDFVDKSFVKNPSEYPFFGNLFITSGFIPKDLDAFASLIDNFVDYQIIKNLLTLSSGIEVNADILSINFNDNFSQISENNYIKIKTEANVEDIIPILKENNIEYKKTAQNTLEFYVKDEIVKQNNKKESVKYTYYVWKDDYLFISRDNQKNLQKKMNQKPKLSENTLFKKLSNQIGVGDIAYVFLDITSIFRQYGPGLEDENGLLLSVKNIGERRLEINFVLQ
;
A
#
# COMPACT_ATOMS: atom_id res chain seq x y z
N MET A 1 -7.02 77.86 1.78
CA MET A 1 -8.15 76.90 1.71
C MET A 1 -7.79 75.79 0.74
N HIS A 2 -7.91 74.55 1.25
CA HIS A 2 -8.06 73.25 0.56
C HIS A 2 -7.18 72.86 -0.64
N ASN A 3 -6.07 72.16 -0.33
CA ASN A 3 -5.91 70.70 -0.46
C ASN A 3 -6.70 69.97 -1.57
N LYS A 4 -5.99 69.28 -2.48
CA LYS A 4 -6.08 67.82 -2.61
C LYS A 4 -4.95 67.24 -3.47
N ASN A 5 -4.08 66.52 -2.77
CA ASN A 5 -3.02 65.65 -3.30
C ASN A 5 -3.55 64.64 -4.32
N CYS A 6 -2.98 64.66 -5.53
CA CYS A 6 -3.12 63.58 -6.51
C CYS A 6 -2.21 62.41 -6.11
N LYS A 7 -2.65 61.59 -5.16
CA LYS A 7 -2.02 60.30 -4.79
C LYS A 7 -2.83 59.16 -5.37
N CYS A 8 -2.75 58.93 -6.69
CA CYS A 8 -3.40 57.78 -7.31
C CYS A 8 -2.67 57.12 -8.51
N PRO A 9 -1.34 56.85 -8.47
CA PRO A 9 -0.77 55.79 -9.31
C PRO A 9 -0.35 54.55 -8.50
N LYS A 10 0.18 54.74 -7.27
CA LYS A 10 0.73 53.62 -6.48
C LYS A 10 -0.33 52.68 -5.91
N LYS A 11 -1.51 53.20 -5.55
CA LYS A 11 -2.63 52.36 -5.06
C LYS A 11 -3.25 51.52 -6.17
N ILE A 12 -3.38 52.08 -7.38
CA ILE A 12 -3.93 51.36 -8.54
C ILE A 12 -2.92 50.31 -9.04
N LEU A 13 -1.63 50.64 -9.09
CA LEU A 13 -0.58 49.67 -9.43
C LEU A 13 -0.48 48.55 -8.38
N PHE A 14 -0.61 48.86 -7.09
CA PHE A 14 -0.62 47.86 -6.03
C PHE A 14 -1.87 46.98 -6.07
N ILE A 15 -3.06 47.55 -6.36
CA ILE A 15 -4.29 46.78 -6.59
C ILE A 15 -4.13 45.91 -7.83
N PHE A 16 -3.58 46.42 -8.93
CA PHE A 16 -3.33 45.66 -10.16
C PHE A 16 -2.32 44.53 -9.96
N ILE A 17 -1.23 44.77 -9.22
CA ILE A 17 -0.27 43.71 -8.82
C ILE A 17 -0.95 42.71 -7.89
N LEU A 18 -1.78 43.14 -6.94
CA LEU A 18 -2.55 42.22 -6.08
C LEU A 18 -3.55 41.41 -6.91
N THR A 19 -4.20 42.00 -7.90
CA THR A 19 -5.14 41.32 -8.80
C THR A 19 -4.41 40.36 -9.74
N VAL A 20 -3.24 40.71 -10.27
CA VAL A 20 -2.40 39.79 -11.06
C VAL A 20 -1.82 38.69 -10.19
N CYS A 21 -1.40 38.97 -8.95
CA CYS A 21 -0.98 37.94 -7.99
C CYS A 21 -2.15 37.06 -7.54
N PHE A 22 -3.37 37.60 -7.37
CA PHE A 22 -4.58 36.83 -7.06
C PHE A 22 -5.06 36.01 -8.25
N ILE A 23 -4.94 36.52 -9.47
CA ILE A 23 -5.28 35.81 -10.70
C ILE A 23 -4.24 34.71 -10.98
N LEU A 24 -2.94 34.97 -10.75
CA LEU A 24 -1.88 33.97 -10.87
C LEU A 24 -1.88 32.96 -9.70
N SER A 25 -2.40 33.32 -8.52
CA SER A 25 -2.61 32.39 -7.41
C SER A 25 -3.91 31.57 -7.53
N VAL A 26 -4.67 31.72 -8.62
CA VAL A 26 -5.90 30.98 -8.92
C VAL A 26 -5.73 30.03 -10.13
N PHE A 27 -4.56 30.00 -10.78
CA PHE A 27 -4.31 29.10 -11.92
C PHE A 27 -3.45 27.89 -11.55
N SER A 28 -4.08 27.00 -10.79
CA SER A 28 -4.20 25.59 -11.18
C SER A 28 -5.62 25.18 -10.84
N GLN A 29 -6.58 25.46 -11.72
CA GLN A 29 -7.94 24.95 -11.58
C GLN A 29 -7.90 23.47 -11.91
N ASP A 30 -7.47 22.76 -10.88
CA ASP A 30 -7.15 21.36 -10.83
C ASP A 30 -8.43 20.56 -11.13
N ILE A 31 -8.29 19.40 -11.77
CA ILE A 31 -9.40 18.50 -12.13
C ILE A 31 -10.38 18.21 -10.98
N LEU A 32 -9.97 18.47 -9.74
CA LEU A 32 -10.75 18.46 -8.50
C LEU A 32 -11.94 19.42 -8.49
N GLU A 33 -11.94 20.48 -9.31
CA GLU A 33 -13.10 21.36 -9.51
C GLU A 33 -14.24 20.66 -10.26
N LEU A 34 -13.94 19.60 -11.01
CA LEU A 34 -14.92 18.76 -11.71
C LEU A 34 -15.36 17.54 -10.89
N VAL A 35 -14.70 17.27 -9.76
CA VAL A 35 -15.04 16.17 -8.86
C VAL A 35 -16.21 16.59 -7.96
N PRO A 36 -17.22 15.73 -7.74
CA PRO A 36 -18.31 16.00 -6.81
C PRO A 36 -17.82 16.27 -5.38
N SER A 37 -18.32 17.32 -4.74
CA SER A 37 -17.90 17.73 -3.39
C SER A 37 -18.36 16.77 -2.30
N ASN A 38 -19.36 15.92 -2.58
CA ASN A 38 -19.91 14.91 -1.68
C ASN A 38 -19.31 13.50 -1.91
N SER A 39 -18.21 13.39 -2.64
CA SER A 39 -17.52 12.12 -2.85
C SER A 39 -17.06 11.51 -1.52
N LYS A 40 -17.30 10.20 -1.37
CA LYS A 40 -16.85 9.37 -0.25
C LYS A 40 -15.40 8.97 -0.39
N ALA A 41 -14.88 8.91 -1.61
CA ALA A 41 -13.46 8.75 -1.84
C ALA A 41 -13.04 9.57 -3.07
N VAL A 42 -11.86 10.16 -3.02
CA VAL A 42 -11.22 10.83 -4.14
C VAL A 42 -9.75 10.44 -4.14
N PHE A 43 -9.27 9.97 -5.28
CA PHE A 43 -7.87 9.66 -5.54
C PHE A 43 -7.42 10.56 -6.69
N TYR A 44 -6.37 11.33 -6.46
CA TYR A 44 -5.87 12.34 -7.37
C TYR A 44 -4.40 12.04 -7.72
N PHE A 45 -4.15 11.76 -8.98
CA PHE A 45 -2.83 11.63 -9.56
C PHE A 45 -2.45 12.97 -10.18
N LYS A 46 -1.53 13.67 -9.53
CA LYS A 46 -0.91 14.89 -10.06
C LYS A 46 0.21 14.48 -11.00
N ASP A 47 0.05 14.79 -12.29
CA ASP A 47 0.96 14.48 -13.38
C ASP A 47 1.28 12.97 -13.45
N LEU A 48 0.34 12.21 -14.04
CA LEU A 48 0.37 10.75 -14.09
C LEU A 48 1.63 10.20 -14.76
N ALA A 49 2.02 10.80 -15.89
CA ALA A 49 3.19 10.36 -16.66
C ALA A 49 4.49 10.62 -15.91
N LYS A 50 4.65 11.81 -15.32
CA LYS A 50 5.83 12.09 -14.50
C LYS A 50 5.87 11.22 -13.25
N PHE A 51 4.76 11.04 -12.54
CA PHE A 51 4.72 10.17 -11.37
C PHE A 51 5.12 8.73 -11.72
N TYR A 52 4.62 8.19 -12.84
CA TYR A 52 5.03 6.88 -13.34
C TYR A 52 6.53 6.81 -13.67
N ASN A 53 7.10 7.85 -14.30
CA ASN A 53 8.53 7.90 -14.59
C ASN A 53 9.37 8.01 -13.31
N ASP A 54 8.92 8.78 -12.33
CA ASP A 54 9.60 8.90 -11.04
C ASP A 54 9.59 7.56 -10.28
N LEU A 55 8.51 6.75 -10.37
CA LEU A 55 8.47 5.40 -9.81
C LEU A 55 9.57 4.47 -10.37
N LYS A 56 10.03 4.70 -11.61
CA LYS A 56 11.13 3.90 -12.19
C LYS A 56 12.49 4.23 -11.60
N LEU A 57 12.61 5.30 -10.82
CA LEU A 57 13.85 5.68 -10.14
C LEU A 57 14.00 4.98 -8.78
N VAL A 58 12.88 4.54 -8.19
CA VAL A 58 12.87 3.82 -6.91
C VAL A 58 13.35 2.38 -7.14
N PRO A 59 14.44 1.92 -6.48
CA PRO A 59 15.07 0.62 -6.74
C PRO A 59 14.15 -0.60 -6.83
N THR A 60 13.21 -0.78 -5.91
CA THR A 60 12.29 -1.92 -5.88
C THR A 60 11.36 -1.90 -7.09
N THR A 61 10.71 -0.77 -7.37
CA THR A 61 9.83 -0.63 -8.54
C THR A 61 10.62 -0.67 -9.83
N LYS A 62 11.82 -0.09 -9.88
CA LYS A 62 12.74 -0.20 -11.01
C LYS A 62 13.04 -1.66 -11.32
N SER A 63 13.42 -2.44 -10.31
CA SER A 63 13.77 -3.85 -10.47
C SER A 63 12.57 -4.68 -10.95
N LEU A 64 11.35 -4.37 -10.51
CA LEU A 64 10.12 -5.03 -10.95
C LEU A 64 9.69 -4.64 -12.39
N LEU A 65 9.81 -3.36 -12.72
CA LEU A 65 9.36 -2.82 -14.02
C LEU A 65 10.37 -3.10 -15.13
N LEU A 66 11.67 -3.04 -14.82
CA LEU A 66 12.77 -3.20 -15.76
C LEU A 66 13.49 -4.53 -15.53
N GLU A 67 14.73 -4.65 -15.98
CA GLU A 67 15.57 -5.82 -15.72
C GLU A 67 15.69 -6.08 -14.21
N PRO A 68 15.52 -7.34 -13.75
CA PRO A 68 15.44 -8.58 -14.53
C PRO A 68 14.02 -9.04 -14.91
N PHE A 69 12.98 -8.42 -14.34
CA PHE A 69 11.60 -8.91 -14.46
C PHE A 69 10.91 -8.44 -15.74
N ASN A 70 11.34 -7.30 -16.29
CA ASN A 70 10.84 -6.70 -17.53
C ASN A 70 9.31 -6.55 -17.56
N GLY A 71 8.70 -6.26 -16.40
CA GLY A 71 7.25 -6.13 -16.27
C GLY A 71 6.66 -5.03 -17.15
N GLU A 72 7.36 -3.90 -17.31
CA GLU A 72 6.96 -2.80 -18.18
C GLU A 72 6.91 -3.25 -19.65
N MET A 73 7.90 -4.01 -20.12
CA MET A 73 7.91 -4.50 -21.49
C MET A 73 6.73 -5.44 -21.76
N LEU A 74 6.42 -6.34 -20.81
CA LEU A 74 5.28 -7.25 -20.94
C LEU A 74 3.95 -6.50 -21.02
N VAL A 75 3.70 -5.58 -20.07
CA VAL A 75 2.46 -4.80 -20.04
C VAL A 75 2.36 -3.91 -21.28
N SER A 76 3.42 -3.20 -21.64
CA SER A 76 3.45 -2.34 -22.83
C SER A 76 3.21 -3.12 -24.11
N ALA A 77 3.79 -4.32 -24.27
CA ALA A 77 3.53 -5.18 -25.42
C ALA A 77 2.07 -5.63 -25.50
N LEU A 78 1.49 -6.06 -24.37
CA LEU A 78 0.07 -6.46 -24.31
C LEU A 78 -0.87 -5.28 -24.59
N THR A 79 -0.60 -4.12 -24.01
CA THR A 79 -1.38 -2.89 -24.25
C THR A 79 -1.26 -2.47 -25.72
N GLN A 80 -0.05 -2.47 -26.30
CA GLN A 80 0.16 -2.13 -27.70
C GLN A 80 -0.58 -3.09 -28.63
N MET A 81 -0.52 -4.41 -28.37
CA MET A 81 -1.28 -5.40 -29.13
C MET A 81 -2.78 -5.15 -29.06
N TYR A 82 -3.30 -4.87 -27.86
CA TYR A 82 -4.72 -4.61 -27.64
C TYR A 82 -5.20 -3.32 -28.34
N LEU A 83 -4.48 -2.20 -28.17
CA LEU A 83 -4.79 -0.94 -28.85
C LEU A 83 -4.72 -1.09 -30.38
N SER A 84 -3.70 -1.78 -30.88
CA SER A 84 -3.56 -2.04 -32.32
C SER A 84 -4.70 -2.88 -32.88
N ALA A 85 -5.20 -3.87 -32.13
CA ALA A 85 -6.35 -4.68 -32.52
C ALA A 85 -7.64 -3.84 -32.64
N LEU A 86 -7.76 -2.78 -31.85
CA LEU A 86 -8.84 -1.80 -31.90
C LEU A 86 -8.58 -0.63 -32.86
N LYS A 87 -7.45 -0.67 -33.60
CA LYS A 87 -6.98 0.42 -34.49
C LYS A 87 -6.76 1.75 -33.78
N VAL A 88 -6.45 1.71 -32.49
CA VAL A 88 -6.02 2.85 -31.69
C VAL A 88 -4.51 2.99 -31.79
N ASP A 89 -4.01 4.20 -32.08
CA ASP A 89 -2.57 4.47 -32.08
C ASP A 89 -2.05 4.50 -30.64
N TYR A 90 -1.22 3.52 -30.29
CA TYR A 90 -0.69 3.36 -28.94
C TYR A 90 0.11 4.59 -28.48
N GLN A 91 1.00 5.13 -29.31
CA GLN A 91 1.87 6.24 -28.90
C GLN A 91 1.05 7.52 -28.74
N ASN A 92 0.12 7.78 -29.66
CA ASN A 92 -0.78 8.91 -29.57
C ASN A 92 -1.64 8.82 -28.30
N PHE A 93 -2.28 7.67 -28.05
CA PHE A 93 -3.15 7.48 -26.89
C PHE A 93 -2.39 7.65 -25.56
N ILE A 94 -1.24 7.00 -25.40
CA ILE A 94 -0.43 7.09 -24.17
C ILE A 94 0.09 8.52 -23.96
N SER A 95 0.47 9.24 -25.01
CA SER A 95 0.94 10.64 -24.89
C SER A 95 -0.14 11.62 -24.38
N GLN A 96 -1.42 11.26 -24.52
CA GLN A 96 -2.54 12.05 -24.02
C GLN A 96 -2.82 11.82 -22.52
N LEU A 97 -2.20 10.79 -21.92
CA LEU A 97 -2.24 10.52 -20.48
C LEU A 97 -1.14 11.28 -19.70
N ASP A 98 -0.36 12.14 -20.38
CA ASP A 98 0.54 13.13 -19.79
C ASP A 98 -0.27 14.28 -19.17
N THR A 99 -1.03 13.95 -18.13
CA THR A 99 -2.10 14.79 -17.59
C THR A 99 -2.43 14.40 -16.15
N ASN A 100 -3.31 15.15 -15.50
CA ASN A 100 -3.81 14.79 -14.18
C ASN A 100 -4.98 13.81 -14.30
N LEU A 101 -5.14 12.92 -13.31
CA LEU A 101 -6.25 11.97 -13.22
C LEU A 101 -6.87 12.02 -11.83
N ALA A 102 -8.19 12.13 -11.75
CA ALA A 102 -8.93 11.99 -10.50
C ALA A 102 -9.94 10.86 -10.65
N PHE A 103 -9.95 9.93 -9.71
CA PHE A 103 -10.99 8.92 -9.54
C PHE A 103 -11.81 9.27 -8.30
N PHE A 104 -13.14 9.20 -8.41
CA PHE A 104 -14.02 9.50 -7.30
C PHE A 104 -15.14 8.48 -7.15
N ILE A 105 -15.58 8.30 -5.90
CA ILE A 105 -16.72 7.46 -5.53
C ILE A 105 -17.74 8.34 -4.80
N GLN A 106 -18.99 8.25 -5.20
CA GLN A 106 -20.14 8.88 -4.57
C GLN A 106 -21.08 7.80 -4.04
N GLU A 107 -21.68 8.04 -2.89
CA GLU A 107 -22.79 7.24 -2.40
C GLU A 107 -24.09 7.98 -2.72
N ASN A 108 -24.92 7.43 -3.60
CA ASN A 108 -26.18 8.05 -4.03
C ASN A 108 -27.32 7.71 -3.06
N THR A 109 -27.44 6.42 -2.72
CA THR A 109 -28.34 5.89 -1.69
C THR A 109 -27.54 4.92 -0.82
N GLU A 110 -28.05 4.61 0.38
CA GLU A 110 -27.38 3.67 1.30
C GLU A 110 -26.96 2.39 0.56
N ASN A 111 -25.67 2.08 0.58
CA ASN A 111 -25.04 0.94 -0.11
C ASN A 111 -25.11 0.94 -1.66
N ASN A 112 -25.38 2.08 -2.30
CA ASN A 112 -25.31 2.22 -3.75
C ASN A 112 -24.30 3.30 -4.16
N TYR A 113 -23.25 2.86 -4.85
CA TYR A 113 -22.09 3.68 -5.19
C TYR A 113 -22.04 3.98 -6.68
N ALA A 114 -22.01 5.27 -7.00
CA ALA A 114 -21.65 5.77 -8.32
C ALA A 114 -20.16 6.15 -8.32
N TYR A 115 -19.47 6.02 -9.44
CA TYR A 115 -18.07 6.36 -9.53
C TYR A 115 -17.76 7.02 -10.88
N GLY A 116 -16.63 7.71 -10.94
CA GLY A 116 -16.19 8.37 -12.16
C GLY A 116 -14.74 8.78 -12.15
N PHE A 117 -14.29 9.19 -13.31
CA PHE A 117 -12.94 9.64 -13.60
C PHE A 117 -12.99 11.04 -14.21
N VAL A 118 -12.03 11.88 -13.86
CA VAL A 118 -11.75 13.16 -14.52
C VAL A 118 -10.31 13.11 -15.00
N LEU A 119 -10.09 13.35 -16.28
CA LEU A 119 -8.76 13.45 -16.88
C LEU A 119 -8.60 14.81 -17.53
N GLY A 120 -7.47 15.46 -17.31
CA GLY A 120 -7.15 16.67 -18.05
C GLY A 120 -6.08 17.54 -17.39
N PRO A 121 -5.56 18.51 -18.16
CA PRO A 121 -6.00 18.90 -19.51
C PRO A 121 -5.63 17.88 -20.61
N ILE A 122 -6.52 17.69 -21.59
CA ILE A 122 -6.33 16.82 -22.76
C ILE A 122 -6.03 17.67 -23.99
N LYS A 123 -4.98 17.32 -24.75
CA LYS A 123 -4.51 18.10 -25.91
C LYS A 123 -5.41 17.97 -27.14
N ASP A 124 -5.91 16.76 -27.42
CA ASP A 124 -6.82 16.46 -28.53
C ASP A 124 -8.03 15.66 -28.02
N MET A 125 -9.03 16.39 -27.50
CA MET A 125 -10.21 15.77 -26.88
C MET A 125 -10.99 14.88 -27.86
N ASN A 126 -11.01 15.23 -29.15
CA ASN A 126 -11.76 14.47 -30.16
C ASN A 126 -11.10 13.12 -30.42
N SER A 127 -9.78 13.09 -30.61
CA SER A 127 -9.03 11.84 -30.74
C SER A 127 -9.16 11.01 -29.46
N PHE A 128 -8.92 11.62 -28.29
CA PHE A 128 -8.99 10.93 -27.00
C PHE A 128 -10.34 10.24 -26.79
N SER A 129 -11.43 10.99 -26.98
CA SER A 129 -12.78 10.49 -26.74
C SER A 129 -13.15 9.38 -27.72
N SER A 130 -12.67 9.45 -28.97
CA SER A 130 -12.88 8.40 -29.97
C SER A 130 -12.14 7.12 -29.58
N ASP A 131 -10.86 7.23 -29.26
CA ASP A 131 -10.02 6.10 -28.88
C ASP A 131 -10.53 5.42 -27.62
N LEU A 132 -10.92 6.20 -26.60
CA LEU A 132 -11.47 5.66 -25.36
C LEU A 132 -12.83 4.98 -25.56
N LYS A 133 -13.68 5.49 -26.44
CA LYS A 133 -14.95 4.81 -26.79
C LYS A 133 -14.68 3.45 -27.42
N ALA A 134 -13.72 3.35 -28.35
CA ALA A 134 -13.33 2.08 -28.95
C ALA A 134 -12.81 1.07 -27.90
N LEU A 135 -12.14 1.56 -26.84
CA LEU A 135 -11.68 0.73 -25.72
C LEU A 135 -12.81 0.24 -24.80
N LEU A 136 -13.84 1.07 -24.59
CA LEU A 136 -14.95 0.76 -23.70
C LEU A 136 -16.05 -0.06 -24.37
N ASP A 137 -16.18 -0.01 -25.70
CA ASP A 137 -17.23 -0.72 -26.44
C ASP A 137 -17.30 -2.24 -26.17
N PRO A 138 -16.19 -2.99 -26.09
CA PRO A 138 -16.24 -4.42 -25.80
C PRO A 138 -16.84 -4.77 -24.43
N ILE A 139 -16.62 -3.93 -23.41
CA ILE A 139 -17.04 -4.19 -22.03
C ILE A 139 -18.49 -3.79 -21.74
N LYS A 140 -19.14 -3.02 -22.62
CA LYS A 140 -20.57 -2.67 -22.50
C LYS A 140 -21.46 -3.91 -22.41
N SER A 141 -21.12 -4.94 -23.18
CA SER A 141 -21.82 -6.23 -23.18
C SER A 141 -21.78 -6.95 -21.82
N SER A 142 -20.85 -6.57 -20.93
CA SER A 142 -20.69 -7.12 -19.58
C SER A 142 -21.43 -6.31 -18.51
N GLY A 143 -22.30 -5.38 -18.90
CA GLY A 143 -23.13 -4.58 -18.00
C GLY A 143 -22.46 -3.34 -17.42
N TYR A 144 -21.25 -2.99 -17.90
CA TYR A 144 -20.59 -1.73 -17.55
C TYR A 144 -20.95 -0.65 -18.57
N GLU A 145 -21.83 0.26 -18.17
CA GLU A 145 -22.17 1.43 -18.97
C GLU A 145 -21.55 2.68 -18.36
N PHE A 146 -20.94 3.49 -19.23
CA PHE A 146 -20.32 4.76 -18.85
C PHE A 146 -20.84 5.87 -19.74
N THR A 147 -21.16 7.00 -19.12
CA THR A 147 -21.41 8.26 -19.81
C THR A 147 -20.12 9.07 -19.86
N THR A 148 -19.83 9.65 -21.03
CA THR A 148 -18.67 10.51 -21.25
C THR A 148 -19.12 11.96 -21.36
N LEU A 149 -18.52 12.86 -20.60
CA LEU A 149 -18.74 14.30 -20.68
C LEU A 149 -17.43 15.01 -21.04
N GLN A 150 -17.53 16.11 -21.76
CA GLN A 150 -16.42 17.01 -22.05
C GLN A 150 -16.72 18.36 -21.41
N LYS A 151 -15.75 18.93 -20.69
CA LYS A 151 -15.87 20.25 -20.08
C LYS A 151 -14.67 21.10 -20.47
N ASN A 152 -14.91 22.38 -20.68
CA ASN A 152 -13.86 23.35 -20.91
C ASN A 152 -13.75 24.26 -19.67
N ILE A 153 -12.55 24.36 -19.10
CA ILE A 153 -12.22 25.29 -18.02
C ILE A 153 -11.01 26.08 -18.47
N ASN A 154 -11.11 27.41 -18.51
CA ASN A 154 -10.01 28.32 -18.89
C ASN A 154 -9.31 27.99 -20.22
N ASN A 155 -10.07 27.58 -21.24
CA ASN A 155 -9.57 27.16 -22.56
C ASN A 155 -8.81 25.82 -22.56
N GLU A 156 -8.87 25.05 -21.48
CA GLU A 156 -8.37 23.69 -21.41
C GLU A 156 -9.53 22.70 -21.42
N GLU A 157 -9.34 21.56 -22.09
CA GLU A 157 -10.36 20.54 -22.25
C GLU A 157 -10.15 19.40 -21.26
N TYR A 158 -11.22 19.01 -20.57
CA TYR A 158 -11.25 17.98 -19.56
C TYR A 158 -12.25 16.91 -19.93
N PHE A 159 -11.83 15.65 -19.78
CA PHE A 159 -12.63 14.48 -20.08
C PHE A 159 -13.16 13.89 -18.78
N ILE A 160 -14.45 13.58 -18.75
CA ILE A 160 -15.12 13.01 -17.58
C ILE A 160 -15.80 11.71 -18.00
N LEU A 161 -15.58 10.65 -17.25
CA LEU A 161 -16.22 9.34 -17.40
C LEU A 161 -17.01 9.03 -16.14
N ILE A 162 -18.30 8.71 -16.24
CA ILE A 162 -19.16 8.50 -15.07
C ILE A 162 -20.07 7.30 -15.27
N ALA A 163 -20.32 6.56 -14.19
CA ALA A 163 -21.25 5.43 -14.20
C ALA A 163 -22.73 5.86 -14.15
N ASP A 164 -23.04 7.01 -13.53
CA ASP A 164 -24.39 7.55 -13.42
C ASP A 164 -24.40 9.07 -13.66
N GLU A 165 -24.95 9.47 -14.82
CA GLU A 165 -25.04 10.87 -15.23
C GLU A 165 -25.95 11.70 -14.34
N ASN A 166 -27.07 11.14 -13.87
CA ASN A 166 -28.05 11.86 -13.06
C ASN A 166 -27.46 12.22 -11.70
N VAL A 167 -26.75 11.26 -11.08
CA VAL A 167 -26.07 11.48 -9.80
C VAL A 167 -24.96 12.51 -9.96
N TYR A 168 -24.17 12.40 -11.02
CA TYR A 168 -23.10 13.35 -11.27
C TYR A 168 -23.66 14.75 -11.50
N GLU A 169 -24.52 15.00 -12.48
CA GLU A 169 -24.99 16.35 -12.84
C GLU A 169 -25.77 17.03 -11.70
N SER A 170 -26.47 16.26 -10.84
CA SER A 170 -27.17 16.82 -9.67
C SER A 170 -26.24 17.20 -8.50
N SER A 171 -24.98 16.74 -8.50
CA SER A 171 -24.05 16.95 -7.41
C SER A 171 -23.26 18.26 -7.55
N LYS A 172 -23.12 19.01 -6.44
CA LYS A 172 -22.19 20.15 -6.36
C LYS A 172 -20.76 19.67 -6.62
N LYS A 173 -19.97 20.46 -7.35
CA LYS A 173 -18.56 20.16 -7.69
C LYS A 173 -17.57 20.95 -6.84
N GLY A 174 -16.34 20.46 -6.79
CA GLY A 174 -15.22 21.04 -6.07
C GLY A 174 -14.92 20.31 -4.77
N VAL A 175 -13.76 19.65 -4.72
CA VAL A 175 -13.23 19.00 -3.51
C VAL A 175 -12.18 19.90 -2.88
N GLU A 176 -12.58 20.65 -1.84
CA GLU A 176 -11.67 21.56 -1.13
C GLU A 176 -10.75 20.83 -0.16
N GLN A 177 -11.23 19.72 0.42
CA GLN A 177 -10.53 18.96 1.47
C GLN A 177 -9.19 18.38 1.02
N LEU A 178 -9.02 18.12 -0.28
CA LEU A 178 -7.79 17.57 -0.83
C LEU A 178 -6.72 18.66 -1.04
N LYS A 179 -7.12 19.94 -1.16
CA LYS A 179 -6.20 21.06 -1.40
C LYS A 179 -5.18 21.26 -0.28
N GLU A 180 -5.53 20.87 0.95
CA GLU A 180 -4.64 20.97 2.11
C GLU A 180 -3.58 19.87 2.16
N VAL A 181 -3.79 18.78 1.41
CA VAL A 181 -2.91 17.59 1.41
C VAL A 181 -2.00 17.56 0.18
N ILE A 182 -2.39 18.24 -0.90
CA ILE A 182 -1.62 18.28 -2.14
C ILE A 182 -0.32 19.06 -1.94
N GLU A 183 0.79 18.38 -2.19
CA GLU A 183 2.10 19.02 -2.24
C GLU A 183 2.40 19.54 -3.66
N ASP A 184 3.43 20.37 -3.78
CA ASP A 184 3.95 20.80 -5.09
C ASP A 184 4.81 19.73 -5.76
N ARG A 185 4.30 18.49 -5.79
CA ARG A 185 4.98 17.29 -6.30
C ARG A 185 4.03 16.42 -7.11
N SER A 186 4.56 15.74 -8.12
CA SER A 186 3.86 14.67 -8.82
C SER A 186 3.69 13.48 -7.88
N GLY A 187 2.50 12.88 -7.85
CA GLY A 187 2.16 11.87 -6.85
C GLY A 187 0.69 11.52 -6.82
N LEU A 188 0.34 10.57 -5.95
CA LEU A 188 -1.05 10.27 -5.61
C LEU A 188 -1.41 10.97 -4.30
N TYR A 189 -2.57 11.60 -4.28
CA TYR A 189 -3.20 12.19 -3.10
C TYR A 189 -4.59 11.62 -2.94
N TYR A 190 -5.03 11.35 -1.71
CA TYR A 190 -6.36 10.81 -1.50
C TYR A 190 -7.03 11.33 -0.26
N ILE A 191 -8.36 11.26 -0.31
CA ILE A 191 -9.25 11.36 0.83
C ILE A 191 -10.29 10.25 0.75
N VAL A 192 -10.57 9.63 1.90
CA VAL A 192 -11.65 8.66 2.08
C VAL A 192 -12.47 9.12 3.27
N ASN A 193 -13.77 9.12 3.10
CA ASN A 193 -14.77 9.60 4.04
C ASN A 193 -16.00 8.69 3.95
N THR A 194 -15.84 7.45 4.38
CA THR A 194 -16.91 6.47 4.53
C THR A 194 -17.36 6.43 5.99
N SER A 195 -18.45 5.70 6.28
CA SER A 195 -18.88 5.45 7.67
C SER A 195 -17.80 4.73 8.48
N ASP A 196 -17.08 3.82 7.82
CA ASP A 196 -16.16 2.88 8.47
C ASP A 196 -14.72 3.41 8.51
N TYR A 197 -14.39 4.34 7.62
CA TYR A 197 -13.05 4.91 7.54
C TYR A 197 -13.07 6.36 7.07
N GLN A 198 -12.40 7.21 7.85
CA GLN A 198 -12.14 8.60 7.51
C GLN A 198 -10.64 8.85 7.58
N GLY A 199 -10.07 9.30 6.47
CA GLY A 199 -8.63 9.51 6.37
C GLY A 199 -8.23 10.22 5.09
N ASN A 200 -7.03 10.74 5.11
CA ASN A 200 -6.39 11.34 3.95
C ASN A 200 -4.92 10.99 3.93
N GLY A 201 -4.30 11.14 2.76
CA GLY A 201 -2.90 10.85 2.62
C GLY A 201 -2.37 11.14 1.23
N TYR A 202 -1.11 10.81 1.06
CA TYR A 202 -0.39 10.97 -0.18
C TYR A 202 0.73 9.94 -0.30
N PHE A 203 1.21 9.76 -1.53
CA PHE A 203 2.50 9.17 -1.80
C PHE A 203 3.13 9.75 -3.06
N TYR A 204 4.43 10.00 -3.00
CA TYR A 204 5.23 10.56 -4.09
C TYR A 204 6.67 10.05 -4.00
N VAL A 205 7.44 10.29 -5.05
CA VAL A 205 8.86 9.95 -5.08
C VAL A 205 9.71 11.16 -4.69
N ILE A 206 10.67 10.96 -3.80
CA ILE A 206 11.71 11.92 -3.46
C ILE A 206 13.02 11.17 -3.25
N ASP A 207 14.13 11.69 -3.78
CA ASP A 207 15.46 11.10 -3.59
C ASP A 207 15.53 9.59 -3.90
N ASN A 208 14.82 9.17 -4.95
CA ASN A 208 14.65 7.76 -5.37
C ASN A 208 13.98 6.86 -4.32
N LEU A 209 13.17 7.44 -3.43
CA LEU A 209 12.34 6.73 -2.46
C LEU A 209 10.87 7.04 -2.73
N LEU A 210 10.02 6.01 -2.77
CA LEU A 210 8.58 6.21 -2.75
C LEU A 210 8.16 6.36 -1.28
N MET A 211 7.78 7.56 -0.90
CA MET A 211 7.29 7.85 0.45
C MET A 211 5.80 8.04 0.42
N GLY A 212 5.12 7.62 1.49
CA GLY A 212 3.74 7.99 1.71
C GLY A 212 3.38 8.18 3.16
N LYS A 213 2.29 8.90 3.35
CA LYS A 213 1.75 9.28 4.65
C LYS A 213 0.23 9.20 4.60
N SER A 214 -0.35 8.69 5.66
CA SER A 214 -1.78 8.65 5.90
C SER A 214 -2.08 9.06 7.33
N THR A 215 -3.23 9.68 7.54
CA THR A 215 -3.79 9.86 8.89
C THR A 215 -5.19 9.31 8.96
N GLY A 216 -5.56 8.80 10.12
CA GLY A 216 -6.89 8.27 10.39
C GLY A 216 -7.18 8.19 11.88
N ASP A 217 -8.43 7.94 12.21
CA ASP A 217 -8.88 7.77 13.59
C ASP A 217 -8.75 6.31 14.03
N TYR A 218 -8.57 6.10 15.33
CA TYR A 218 -8.52 4.77 15.91
C TYR A 218 -9.01 4.76 17.35
N ASP A 219 -9.47 3.60 17.81
CA ASP A 219 -9.86 3.41 19.20
C ASP A 219 -8.66 2.96 20.04
N PRO A 220 -8.18 3.78 21.00
CA PRO A 220 -7.01 3.49 21.80
C PRO A 220 -7.18 2.29 22.73
N ASP A 221 -8.41 1.88 23.05
CA ASP A 221 -8.66 0.75 23.95
C ASP A 221 -8.31 -0.60 23.29
N PHE A 222 -8.18 -0.63 21.96
CA PHE A 222 -7.74 -1.80 21.19
C PHE A 222 -6.24 -1.81 20.88
N VAL A 223 -5.45 -0.86 21.42
CA VAL A 223 -4.01 -0.74 21.14
C VAL A 223 -3.18 -0.85 22.41
N ASP A 224 -2.39 -1.91 22.52
CA ASP A 224 -1.34 -2.06 23.52
C ASP A 224 0.02 -1.61 23.01
N LYS A 225 0.32 -0.32 23.20
CA LYS A 225 1.63 0.24 22.85
C LYS A 225 2.79 -0.38 23.61
N SER A 226 2.57 -0.97 24.79
CA SER A 226 3.65 -1.57 25.59
C SER A 226 4.20 -2.85 24.97
N PHE A 227 3.45 -3.44 24.03
CA PHE A 227 3.90 -4.60 23.27
C PHE A 227 4.96 -4.24 22.21
N VAL A 228 4.88 -3.03 21.63
CA VAL A 228 5.82 -2.54 20.62
C VAL A 228 7.02 -1.90 21.30
N LYS A 229 8.20 -2.46 21.02
CA LYS A 229 9.47 -2.13 21.66
C LYS A 229 10.37 -1.34 20.71
N ASN A 230 11.54 -0.94 21.22
CA ASN A 230 12.53 -0.31 20.36
C ASN A 230 13.14 -1.34 19.37
N PRO A 231 13.42 -0.96 18.10
CA PRO A 231 14.15 -1.81 17.15
C PRO A 231 15.47 -2.41 17.67
N SER A 232 16.14 -1.78 18.64
CA SER A 232 17.34 -2.33 19.26
C SER A 232 17.10 -3.56 20.14
N GLU A 233 15.85 -3.81 20.53
CA GLU A 233 15.48 -4.94 21.38
C GLU A 233 15.19 -6.20 20.56
N TYR A 234 14.72 -6.02 19.32
CA TYR A 234 14.34 -7.12 18.45
C TYR A 234 15.54 -7.74 17.75
N PRO A 235 15.72 -9.08 17.81
CA PRO A 235 16.61 -9.74 16.86
C PRO A 235 16.03 -9.61 15.45
N PHE A 236 16.85 -9.73 14.41
CA PHE A 236 16.35 -9.74 13.02
C PHE A 236 16.83 -10.98 12.29
N PHE A 237 15.88 -11.79 11.78
CA PHE A 237 16.19 -13.13 11.32
C PHE A 237 16.60 -13.18 9.85
N GLY A 238 16.13 -12.25 9.01
CA GLY A 238 16.54 -12.19 7.61
C GLY A 238 15.87 -11.08 6.81
N ASN A 239 14.58 -11.21 6.53
CA ASN A 239 13.88 -10.34 5.57
C ASN A 239 12.59 -9.75 6.09
N LEU A 240 11.80 -10.46 6.90
CA LEU A 240 10.52 -9.96 7.38
C LEU A 240 10.55 -9.74 8.89
N PHE A 241 10.14 -8.55 9.29
CA PHE A 241 9.81 -8.25 10.68
C PHE A 241 8.49 -7.50 10.76
N ILE A 242 7.58 -7.95 11.62
CA ILE A 242 6.31 -7.30 11.91
C ILE A 242 6.21 -7.20 13.43
N THR A 243 5.83 -6.04 13.94
CA THR A 243 5.31 -5.92 15.29
C THR A 243 4.09 -5.02 15.30
N SER A 244 3.08 -5.40 16.06
CA SER A 244 1.87 -4.61 16.22
C SER A 244 1.30 -4.80 17.62
N GLY A 245 0.99 -3.70 18.29
CA GLY A 245 0.24 -3.64 19.54
C GLY A 245 -1.27 -3.72 19.33
N PHE A 246 -1.73 -4.02 18.12
CA PHE A 246 -3.13 -4.31 17.83
C PHE A 246 -3.21 -5.39 16.75
N ILE A 247 -4.31 -6.14 16.74
CA ILE A 247 -4.59 -7.10 15.69
C ILE A 247 -5.98 -6.76 15.14
N PRO A 248 -6.11 -6.48 13.84
CA PRO A 248 -7.41 -6.30 13.21
C PRO A 248 -8.31 -7.50 13.52
N LYS A 249 -9.59 -7.27 13.81
CA LYS A 249 -10.54 -8.38 14.05
C LYS A 249 -10.89 -9.12 12.76
N ASP A 250 -10.79 -8.43 11.63
CA ASP A 250 -10.90 -9.03 10.31
C ASP A 250 -9.49 -9.19 9.72
N LEU A 251 -9.06 -10.45 9.64
CA LEU A 251 -7.73 -10.83 9.16
C LEU A 251 -7.80 -11.52 7.79
N ASP A 252 -8.99 -11.63 7.18
CA ASP A 252 -9.17 -12.40 5.95
C ASP A 252 -8.36 -11.77 4.80
N ALA A 253 -8.21 -10.45 4.78
CA ALA A 253 -7.34 -9.75 3.84
C ALA A 253 -5.84 -10.09 3.97
N PHE A 254 -5.42 -10.63 5.13
CA PHE A 254 -4.03 -11.03 5.41
C PHE A 254 -3.82 -12.54 5.40
N ALA A 255 -4.86 -13.33 5.12
CA ALA A 255 -4.84 -14.79 5.18
C ALA A 255 -3.67 -15.39 4.38
N SER A 256 -3.49 -14.94 3.13
CA SER A 256 -2.43 -15.45 2.25
C SER A 256 -1.01 -15.17 2.75
N LEU A 257 -0.80 -14.07 3.47
CA LEU A 257 0.49 -13.77 4.11
C LEU A 257 0.72 -14.71 5.30
N ILE A 258 -0.30 -14.90 6.13
CA ILE A 258 -0.26 -15.75 7.32
C ILE A 258 -0.05 -17.22 6.92
N ASP A 259 -0.72 -17.69 5.87
CA ASP A 259 -0.60 -19.04 5.31
C ASP A 259 0.85 -19.45 4.97
N ASN A 260 1.72 -18.48 4.64
CA ASN A 260 3.14 -18.76 4.40
C ASN A 260 3.89 -19.22 5.66
N PHE A 261 3.34 -19.01 6.85
CA PHE A 261 3.98 -19.37 8.12
C PHE A 261 3.29 -20.56 8.77
N VAL A 262 1.98 -20.66 8.59
CA VAL A 262 1.07 -21.56 9.29
C VAL A 262 -0.32 -21.37 8.72
N ASP A 263 -1.07 -22.47 8.58
CA ASP A 263 -2.45 -22.44 8.09
C ASP A 263 -3.29 -21.37 8.84
N TYR A 264 -3.83 -20.45 8.07
CA TYR A 264 -4.57 -19.30 8.55
C TYR A 264 -5.77 -19.70 9.41
N GLN A 265 -6.46 -20.81 9.12
CA GLN A 265 -7.57 -21.27 9.94
C GLN A 265 -7.12 -21.62 11.37
N ILE A 266 -5.88 -22.09 11.53
CA ILE A 266 -5.31 -22.38 12.84
C ILE A 266 -5.09 -21.09 13.63
N ILE A 267 -4.56 -20.07 12.98
CA ILE A 267 -4.12 -18.83 13.63
C ILE A 267 -5.23 -17.79 13.76
N LYS A 268 -6.24 -17.77 12.86
CA LYS A 268 -7.34 -16.80 12.88
C LYS A 268 -8.01 -16.74 14.26
N ASN A 269 -8.37 -17.89 14.82
CA ASN A 269 -9.02 -17.97 16.14
C ASN A 269 -8.12 -17.56 17.30
N LEU A 270 -6.80 -17.70 17.16
CA LEU A 270 -5.84 -17.24 18.16
C LEU A 270 -5.66 -15.73 18.07
N LEU A 271 -5.53 -15.20 16.84
CA LEU A 271 -5.34 -13.78 16.60
C LEU A 271 -6.56 -12.94 17.00
N THR A 272 -7.79 -13.47 16.88
CA THR A 272 -8.99 -12.76 17.37
C THR A 272 -9.03 -12.59 18.89
N LEU A 273 -8.31 -13.44 19.64
CA LEU A 273 -8.15 -13.36 21.10
C LEU A 273 -6.88 -12.62 21.52
N SER A 274 -6.23 -11.93 20.58
CA SER A 274 -4.89 -11.40 20.78
C SER A 274 -4.89 -9.87 20.76
N SER A 275 -4.02 -9.30 21.58
CA SER A 275 -3.83 -7.84 21.70
C SER A 275 -2.49 -7.38 21.11
N GLY A 276 -1.66 -8.29 20.61
CA GLY A 276 -0.41 -7.94 19.94
C GLY A 276 0.23 -9.12 19.24
N ILE A 277 0.95 -8.84 18.16
CA ILE A 277 1.65 -9.82 17.33
C ILE A 277 3.04 -9.35 16.97
N GLU A 278 4.00 -10.26 17.03
CA GLU A 278 5.35 -10.08 16.54
C GLU A 278 5.68 -11.27 15.62
N VAL A 279 6.04 -10.98 14.37
CA VAL A 279 6.50 -11.98 13.39
C VAL A 279 7.92 -11.62 13.00
N ASN A 280 8.82 -12.59 13.08
CA ASN A 280 10.19 -12.42 12.66
C ASN A 280 10.57 -13.65 11.86
N ALA A 281 10.94 -13.43 10.61
CA ALA A 281 11.11 -14.52 9.69
C ALA A 281 12.17 -14.22 8.64
N ASP A 282 12.80 -15.30 8.21
CA ASP A 282 13.51 -15.37 6.96
C ASP A 282 12.67 -16.22 6.00
N ILE A 283 11.74 -15.59 5.28
CA ILE A 283 10.80 -16.26 4.35
C ILE A 283 11.39 -16.43 2.95
N LEU A 284 12.49 -15.74 2.66
CA LEU A 284 13.17 -15.71 1.37
C LEU A 284 14.55 -16.36 1.47
N SER A 285 14.74 -17.32 2.40
CA SER A 285 15.98 -18.09 2.48
C SER A 285 16.10 -19.01 1.27
N ILE A 286 16.61 -18.47 0.17
CA ILE A 286 16.79 -19.23 -1.07
C ILE A 286 18.09 -20.03 -0.93
N ASN A 287 17.95 -21.33 -0.71
CA ASN A 287 19.09 -22.25 -0.73
C ASN A 287 19.25 -22.77 -2.17
N PHE A 288 20.31 -22.35 -2.86
CA PHE A 288 20.54 -22.62 -4.30
C PHE A 288 20.62 -24.10 -4.69
N ASN A 289 20.65 -25.01 -3.72
CA ASN A 289 20.74 -26.45 -3.98
C ASN A 289 19.38 -27.17 -3.92
N ASP A 290 18.33 -26.58 -3.34
CA ASP A 290 17.02 -27.23 -3.19
C ASP A 290 15.90 -26.17 -3.15
N ASN A 291 15.18 -26.01 -4.26
CA ASN A 291 13.89 -25.31 -4.44
C ASN A 291 13.66 -23.94 -3.77
N PHE A 292 13.05 -23.03 -4.54
CA PHE A 292 12.59 -21.69 -4.16
C PHE A 292 11.62 -21.59 -2.96
N SER A 293 11.29 -22.68 -2.27
CA SER A 293 10.14 -22.77 -1.36
C SER A 293 10.45 -23.32 0.03
N GLN A 294 11.71 -23.44 0.45
CA GLN A 294 11.99 -23.81 1.84
C GLN A 294 11.84 -22.56 2.72
N ILE A 295 10.69 -22.43 3.40
CA ILE A 295 10.53 -21.55 4.56
C ILE A 295 11.69 -21.90 5.51
N SER A 296 12.55 -20.92 5.82
CA SER A 296 13.69 -21.17 6.69
C SER A 296 13.24 -21.78 8.01
N GLU A 297 14.12 -22.51 8.69
CA GLU A 297 13.89 -22.88 10.10
C GLU A 297 14.03 -21.66 11.04
N ASN A 298 14.26 -20.47 10.50
CA ASN A 298 14.52 -19.24 11.23
C ASN A 298 13.28 -18.36 11.18
N ASN A 299 12.25 -18.76 11.90
CA ASN A 299 11.05 -17.96 12.05
C ASN A 299 10.40 -18.18 13.41
N TYR A 300 9.75 -17.14 13.92
CA TYR A 300 8.80 -17.25 15.01
C TYR A 300 7.64 -16.29 14.84
N ILE A 301 6.51 -16.70 15.39
CA ILE A 301 5.37 -15.84 15.68
C ILE A 301 5.23 -15.80 17.20
N LYS A 302 5.09 -14.60 17.74
CA LYS A 302 4.85 -14.35 19.16
C LYS A 302 3.58 -13.53 19.29
N ILE A 303 2.68 -13.98 20.15
CA ILE A 303 1.32 -13.45 20.26
C ILE A 303 1.03 -13.11 21.72
N LYS A 304 0.55 -11.89 21.97
CA LYS A 304 0.00 -11.50 23.27
C LYS A 304 -1.46 -11.93 23.34
N THR A 305 -1.73 -12.99 24.07
CA THR A 305 -3.07 -13.57 24.20
C THR A 305 -3.27 -14.21 25.57
N GLU A 306 -4.53 -14.25 26.00
CA GLU A 306 -4.99 -15.01 27.17
C GLU A 306 -5.21 -16.50 26.85
N ALA A 307 -5.18 -16.89 25.57
CA ALA A 307 -5.32 -18.27 25.15
C ALA A 307 -4.16 -19.14 25.68
N ASN A 308 -4.50 -20.34 26.11
CA ASN A 308 -3.57 -21.37 26.52
C ASN A 308 -3.29 -22.35 25.37
N VAL A 309 -2.28 -23.21 25.54
CA VAL A 309 -1.94 -24.22 24.52
C VAL A 309 -3.08 -25.22 24.31
N GLU A 310 -3.90 -25.48 25.34
CA GLU A 310 -5.09 -26.32 25.26
C GLU A 310 -6.13 -25.81 24.27
N ASP A 311 -6.26 -24.49 24.11
CA ASP A 311 -7.24 -23.87 23.22
C ASP A 311 -6.92 -24.11 21.73
N ILE A 312 -5.68 -24.52 21.44
CA ILE A 312 -5.20 -24.83 20.09
C ILE A 312 -5.58 -26.27 19.69
N ILE A 313 -5.73 -27.17 20.67
CA ILE A 313 -5.96 -28.60 20.40
C ILE A 313 -7.25 -28.88 19.61
N PRO A 314 -8.41 -28.28 19.93
CA PRO A 314 -9.62 -28.45 19.13
C PRO A 314 -9.40 -28.06 17.66
N ILE A 315 -8.69 -26.96 17.43
CA ILE A 315 -8.41 -26.43 16.09
C ILE A 315 -7.54 -27.41 15.29
N LEU A 316 -6.51 -27.98 15.91
CA LEU A 316 -5.66 -28.99 15.26
C LEU A 316 -6.46 -30.26 14.91
N LYS A 317 -7.38 -30.69 15.79
CA LYS A 317 -8.23 -31.87 15.55
C LYS A 317 -9.21 -31.63 14.39
N GLU A 318 -9.88 -30.48 14.36
CA GLU A 318 -10.82 -30.11 13.30
C GLU A 318 -10.15 -30.13 11.92
N ASN A 319 -8.88 -29.77 11.85
CA ASN A 319 -8.09 -29.75 10.62
C ASN A 319 -7.30 -31.06 10.35
N ASN A 320 -7.55 -32.14 11.12
CA ASN A 320 -6.83 -33.41 11.02
C ASN A 320 -5.30 -33.30 11.13
N ILE A 321 -4.81 -32.34 11.91
CA ILE A 321 -3.39 -32.11 12.13
C ILE A 321 -2.89 -32.99 13.26
N GLU A 322 -1.85 -33.77 12.97
CA GLU A 322 -1.18 -34.61 13.97
C GLU A 322 -0.49 -33.71 15.00
N TYR A 323 -0.65 -34.02 16.29
CA TYR A 323 -0.05 -33.25 17.37
C TYR A 323 0.36 -34.12 18.56
N LYS A 324 1.27 -33.59 19.38
CA LYS A 324 1.78 -34.21 20.60
C LYS A 324 1.92 -33.15 21.69
N LYS A 325 1.20 -33.32 22.80
CA LYS A 325 1.42 -32.52 24.00
C LYS A 325 2.69 -33.01 24.70
N THR A 326 3.69 -32.14 24.84
CA THR A 326 5.00 -32.50 25.40
C THR A 326 5.19 -32.01 26.84
N ALA A 327 4.48 -30.96 27.23
CA ALA A 327 4.41 -30.47 28.60
C ALA A 327 3.05 -29.78 28.85
N GLN A 328 2.83 -29.25 30.07
CA GLN A 328 1.59 -28.55 30.41
C GLN A 328 1.33 -27.38 29.46
N ASN A 329 2.34 -26.52 29.25
CA ASN A 329 2.25 -25.33 28.41
C ASN A 329 3.02 -25.49 27.08
N THR A 330 3.13 -26.72 26.56
CA THR A 330 3.90 -26.98 25.33
C THR A 330 3.29 -28.09 24.49
N LEU A 331 3.22 -27.85 23.18
CA LEU A 331 2.68 -28.75 22.18
C LEU A 331 3.54 -28.73 20.93
N GLU A 332 3.66 -29.88 20.28
CA GLU A 332 4.19 -30.01 18.92
C GLU A 332 3.04 -30.35 17.98
N PHE A 333 3.00 -29.76 16.79
CA PHE A 333 2.12 -30.18 15.71
C PHE A 333 2.90 -30.37 14.41
N TYR A 334 2.32 -31.13 13.49
CA TYR A 334 3.01 -31.56 12.29
C TYR A 334 2.21 -31.24 11.02
N VAL A 335 2.80 -30.43 10.15
CA VAL A 335 2.23 -30.08 8.85
C VAL A 335 2.95 -30.87 7.77
N LYS A 336 2.20 -31.43 6.82
CA LYS A 336 2.76 -32.14 5.67
C LYS A 336 2.57 -31.29 4.43
N ASP A 337 3.66 -31.01 3.73
CA ASP A 337 3.64 -30.33 2.44
C ASP A 337 4.14 -31.25 1.33
N GLU A 338 3.67 -31.02 0.10
CA GLU A 338 4.25 -31.59 -1.11
C GLU A 338 5.21 -30.57 -1.73
N ILE A 339 6.50 -30.90 -1.77
CA ILE A 339 7.48 -30.12 -2.53
C ILE A 339 7.77 -30.82 -3.86
N VAL A 340 7.95 -30.04 -4.93
CA VAL A 340 8.33 -30.54 -6.25
C VAL A 340 9.82 -30.38 -6.42
N LYS A 341 10.61 -31.45 -6.30
CA LYS A 341 12.06 -31.40 -6.55
C LYS A 341 12.37 -31.07 -8.01
N GLN A 342 13.59 -30.59 -8.28
CA GLN A 342 14.09 -30.22 -9.62
C GLN A 342 13.84 -31.28 -10.73
N ASN A 343 13.63 -32.55 -10.35
CA ASN A 343 13.29 -33.64 -11.28
C ASN A 343 11.77 -33.86 -11.48
N ASN A 344 10.93 -32.88 -11.16
CA ASN A 344 9.45 -32.98 -11.11
C ASN A 344 8.92 -34.13 -10.22
N LYS A 345 9.75 -34.61 -9.29
CA LYS A 345 9.34 -35.63 -8.33
C LYS A 345 8.71 -34.93 -7.13
N LYS A 346 7.43 -35.25 -6.86
CA LYS A 346 6.74 -34.85 -5.65
C LYS A 346 7.31 -35.62 -4.46
N GLU A 347 7.67 -34.89 -3.41
CA GLU A 347 8.08 -35.46 -2.13
C GLU A 347 7.24 -34.84 -1.02
N SER A 348 6.68 -35.69 -0.15
CA SER A 348 5.99 -35.22 1.03
C SER A 348 7.01 -34.97 2.14
N VAL A 349 7.06 -33.73 2.63
CA VAL A 349 7.91 -33.31 3.73
C VAL A 349 7.03 -33.02 4.94
N LYS A 350 7.43 -33.55 6.11
CA LYS A 350 6.76 -33.31 7.39
C LYS A 350 7.53 -32.23 8.15
N TYR A 351 6.90 -31.09 8.39
CA TYR A 351 7.41 -30.01 9.21
C TYR A 351 6.89 -30.11 10.64
N THR A 352 7.77 -29.96 11.61
CA THR A 352 7.41 -29.87 13.03
C THR A 352 7.35 -28.41 13.45
N TYR A 353 6.25 -28.04 14.10
CA TYR A 353 6.06 -26.75 14.74
C TYR A 353 5.92 -26.96 16.24
N TYR A 354 6.60 -26.11 17.01
CA TYR A 354 6.55 -26.04 18.45
C TYR A 354 5.71 -24.86 18.87
N VAL A 355 4.83 -25.10 19.83
CA VAL A 355 4.01 -24.09 20.49
C VAL A 355 4.27 -24.13 21.98
N TRP A 356 4.53 -22.98 22.59
CA TRP A 356 4.58 -22.87 24.04
C TRP A 356 3.98 -21.56 24.52
N LYS A 357 3.46 -21.58 25.75
CA LYS A 357 2.88 -20.40 26.41
C LYS A 357 3.66 -20.08 27.69
N ASP A 358 4.21 -18.87 27.72
CA ASP A 358 4.64 -18.19 28.94
C ASP A 358 3.76 -16.95 29.15
N ASP A 359 4.33 -15.76 29.24
CA ASP A 359 3.60 -14.49 29.13
C ASP A 359 2.99 -14.34 27.71
N TYR A 360 3.64 -14.90 26.71
CA TYR A 360 3.22 -14.88 25.31
C TYR A 360 3.06 -16.29 24.75
N LEU A 361 2.18 -16.43 23.76
CA LEU A 361 2.10 -17.64 22.97
C LEU A 361 3.14 -17.55 21.84
N PHE A 362 4.03 -18.52 21.77
CA PHE A 362 5.04 -18.62 20.71
C PHE A 362 4.75 -19.79 19.79
N ILE A 363 5.00 -19.60 18.49
CA ILE A 363 4.93 -20.61 17.46
C ILE A 363 6.22 -20.54 16.64
N SER A 364 6.95 -21.64 16.53
CA SER A 364 8.22 -21.69 15.78
C SER A 364 8.53 -23.10 15.31
N ARG A 365 9.36 -23.23 14.28
CA ARG A 365 9.94 -24.52 13.87
C ARG A 365 11.09 -24.97 14.78
N ASP A 366 11.61 -24.09 15.62
CA ASP A 366 12.52 -24.43 16.70
C ASP A 366 11.78 -24.55 18.03
N ASN A 367 12.23 -25.49 18.87
CA ASN A 367 11.81 -25.49 20.28
C ASN A 367 12.33 -24.24 21.01
N GLN A 368 11.71 -23.92 22.16
CA GLN A 368 12.02 -22.74 22.97
C GLN A 368 13.53 -22.54 23.23
N LYS A 369 14.26 -23.62 23.59
CA LYS A 369 15.68 -23.55 23.91
C LYS A 369 16.53 -23.18 22.68
N ASN A 370 16.23 -23.81 21.54
CA ASN A 370 16.94 -23.56 20.29
C ASN A 370 16.63 -22.16 19.74
N LEU A 371 15.35 -21.75 19.78
CA LEU A 371 14.94 -20.43 19.35
C LEU A 371 15.65 -19.34 20.17
N GLN A 372 15.65 -19.45 21.52
CA GLN A 372 16.31 -18.47 22.37
C GLN A 372 17.81 -18.37 22.07
N LYS A 373 18.47 -19.50 21.82
CA LYS A 373 19.88 -19.52 21.42
C LYS A 373 20.08 -18.76 20.10
N LYS A 374 19.22 -18.98 19.10
CA LYS A 374 19.28 -18.26 17.82
C LYS A 374 19.01 -16.76 17.97
N MET A 375 17.98 -16.38 18.73
CA MET A 375 17.64 -14.98 19.01
C MET A 375 18.82 -14.22 19.63
N ASN A 376 19.58 -14.87 20.53
CA ASN A 376 20.75 -14.26 21.17
C ASN A 376 21.96 -14.10 20.23
N GLN A 377 21.98 -14.80 19.09
CA GLN A 377 23.07 -14.77 18.12
C GLN A 377 22.80 -13.86 16.93
N LYS A 378 21.54 -13.52 16.66
CA LYS A 378 21.14 -12.68 15.53
C LYS A 378 21.41 -11.19 15.82
N PRO A 379 21.78 -10.40 14.80
CA PRO A 379 21.90 -8.97 14.93
C PRO A 379 20.56 -8.35 15.32
N LYS A 380 20.60 -7.14 15.87
CA LYS A 380 19.38 -6.38 16.18
C LYS A 380 18.77 -5.78 14.91
N LEU A 381 17.46 -5.57 14.91
CA LEU A 381 16.79 -4.91 13.78
C LEU A 381 17.36 -3.51 13.50
N SER A 382 17.69 -2.77 14.56
CA SER A 382 18.37 -1.46 14.45
C SER A 382 19.75 -1.50 13.80
N GLU A 383 20.38 -2.68 13.71
CA GLU A 383 21.70 -2.88 13.09
C GLU A 383 21.60 -3.19 11.59
N ASN A 384 20.41 -3.51 11.07
CA ASN A 384 20.21 -3.68 9.63
C ASN A 384 20.34 -2.32 8.91
N THR A 385 21.19 -2.27 7.87
CA THR A 385 21.54 -1.03 7.15
C THR A 385 20.34 -0.41 6.46
N LEU A 386 19.56 -1.22 5.75
CA LEU A 386 18.36 -0.78 5.05
C LEU A 386 17.30 -0.29 6.04
N PHE A 387 17.02 -1.04 7.12
CA PHE A 387 16.10 -0.62 8.17
C PHE A 387 16.51 0.74 8.75
N LYS A 388 17.79 0.92 9.08
CA LYS A 388 18.31 2.20 9.58
C LYS A 388 18.13 3.33 8.57
N LYS A 389 18.38 3.07 7.28
CA LYS A 389 18.19 4.05 6.21
C LYS A 389 16.73 4.47 6.09
N LEU A 390 15.80 3.51 6.04
CA LEU A 390 14.36 3.75 5.88
C LEU A 390 13.75 4.41 7.14
N SER A 391 14.10 3.93 8.33
CA SER A 391 13.60 4.48 9.60
C SER A 391 14.09 5.90 9.87
N ASN A 392 15.26 6.30 9.34
CA ASN A 392 15.69 7.70 9.39
C ASN A 392 14.80 8.64 8.56
N GLN A 393 14.09 8.13 7.54
CA GLN A 393 13.20 8.93 6.69
C GLN A 393 11.83 9.13 7.33
N ILE A 394 11.24 8.05 7.86
CA ILE A 394 9.84 8.05 8.32
C ILE A 394 9.64 7.85 9.83
N GLY A 395 10.73 7.63 10.57
CA GLY A 395 10.69 7.26 11.99
C GLY A 395 10.29 5.81 12.22
N VAL A 396 10.08 5.47 13.50
CA VAL A 396 9.60 4.16 13.95
C VAL A 396 8.37 4.37 14.82
N GLY A 397 7.33 3.57 14.56
CA GLY A 397 6.02 3.68 15.17
C GLY A 397 5.94 3.07 16.56
N ASP A 398 5.07 3.63 17.41
CA ASP A 398 4.76 3.12 18.76
C ASP A 398 3.50 2.23 18.79
N ILE A 399 2.78 2.11 17.67
CA ILE A 399 1.60 1.26 17.53
C ILE A 399 1.93 -0.02 16.77
N ALA A 400 2.60 0.11 15.62
CA ALA A 400 3.00 -1.01 14.78
C ALA A 400 4.09 -0.59 13.80
N TYR A 401 4.88 -1.54 13.33
CA TYR A 401 5.67 -1.37 12.13
C TYR A 401 5.98 -2.70 11.43
N VAL A 402 6.11 -2.62 10.11
CA VAL A 402 6.43 -3.74 9.21
C VAL A 402 7.68 -3.38 8.44
N PHE A 403 8.69 -4.24 8.50
CA PHE A 403 9.92 -4.13 7.73
C PHE A 403 10.09 -5.35 6.84
N LEU A 404 10.38 -5.09 5.56
CA LEU A 404 10.66 -6.11 4.56
C LEU A 404 11.96 -5.75 3.82
N ASP A 405 12.94 -6.65 3.85
CA ASP A 405 14.19 -6.59 3.08
C ASP A 405 14.17 -7.67 2.00
N ILE A 406 14.03 -7.25 0.74
CA ILE A 406 13.98 -8.13 -0.44
C ILE A 406 15.25 -8.01 -1.28
N THR A 407 16.30 -7.38 -0.75
CA THR A 407 17.57 -7.17 -1.45
C THR A 407 18.18 -8.48 -1.95
N SER A 408 18.09 -9.55 -1.16
CA SER A 408 18.62 -10.87 -1.52
C SER A 408 17.91 -11.49 -2.74
N ILE A 409 16.62 -11.23 -2.92
CA ILE A 409 15.87 -11.70 -4.11
C ILE A 409 16.43 -11.05 -5.36
N PHE A 410 16.61 -9.74 -5.39
CA PHE A 410 17.01 -9.06 -6.61
C PHE A 410 18.45 -9.38 -7.00
N ARG A 411 19.36 -9.46 -6.02
CA ARG A 411 20.78 -9.80 -6.25
C ARG A 411 20.99 -11.13 -6.98
N GLN A 412 20.05 -12.07 -6.89
CA GLN A 412 20.18 -13.36 -7.54
C GLN A 412 20.04 -13.29 -9.07
N TYR A 413 19.39 -12.25 -9.59
CA TYR A 413 19.09 -12.14 -11.02
C TYR A 413 20.17 -11.39 -11.81
N GLY A 414 21.18 -10.83 -11.15
CA GLY A 414 22.29 -10.20 -11.84
C GLY A 414 23.33 -9.62 -10.88
N PRO A 415 24.64 -9.85 -11.10
CA PRO A 415 25.71 -9.35 -10.23
C PRO A 415 25.87 -7.82 -10.23
N GLY A 416 25.16 -7.10 -11.11
CA GLY A 416 25.13 -5.62 -11.14
C GLY A 416 23.98 -4.98 -10.35
N LEU A 417 23.12 -5.78 -9.71
CA LEU A 417 21.99 -5.32 -8.90
C LEU A 417 22.44 -5.10 -7.44
N GLU A 418 23.19 -4.02 -7.20
CA GLU A 418 23.76 -3.73 -5.88
C GLU A 418 22.79 -2.99 -4.94
N ASP A 419 21.76 -2.35 -5.50
CA ASP A 419 20.80 -1.54 -4.77
C ASP A 419 20.14 -2.35 -3.62
N GLU A 420 20.00 -1.72 -2.45
CA GLU A 420 19.17 -2.29 -1.38
C GLU A 420 17.69 -2.09 -1.74
N ASN A 421 16.87 -3.11 -1.55
CA ASN A 421 15.46 -3.12 -1.94
C ASN A 421 14.60 -3.52 -0.74
N GLY A 422 13.62 -2.70 -0.38
CA GLY A 422 12.73 -3.02 0.74
C GLY A 422 11.75 -1.94 1.13
N LEU A 423 10.92 -2.28 2.11
CA LEU A 423 9.78 -1.51 2.58
C LEU A 423 9.85 -1.35 4.10
N LEU A 424 9.56 -0.15 4.58
CA LEU A 424 9.21 0.09 5.97
C LEU A 424 7.84 0.77 6.02
N LEU A 425 6.91 0.20 6.77
CA LEU A 425 5.65 0.81 7.17
C LEU A 425 5.70 1.04 8.69
N SER A 426 5.34 2.24 9.13
CA SER A 426 5.40 2.68 10.51
C SER A 426 4.10 3.36 10.92
N VAL A 427 3.47 2.86 11.98
CA VAL A 427 2.22 3.38 12.54
C VAL A 427 2.48 3.99 13.91
N LYS A 428 2.17 5.27 14.06
CA LYS A 428 2.33 5.99 15.34
C LYS A 428 1.05 6.67 15.78
N ASN A 429 0.88 6.82 17.07
CA ASN A 429 -0.14 7.70 17.64
C ASN A 429 0.35 9.15 17.57
N ILE A 430 -0.48 10.07 17.06
CA ILE A 430 -0.17 11.51 16.98
C ILE A 430 -1.02 12.38 17.93
N GLY A 431 -1.75 11.76 18.85
CA GLY A 431 -2.64 12.42 19.82
C GLY A 431 -4.11 12.28 19.45
N GLU A 432 -5.01 12.61 20.40
CA GLU A 432 -6.46 12.79 20.14
C GLU A 432 -7.15 11.64 19.41
N ARG A 433 -6.75 10.37 19.66
CA ARG A 433 -7.28 9.17 18.97
C ARG A 433 -6.97 9.13 17.47
N ARG A 434 -5.91 9.81 17.04
CA ARG A 434 -5.42 9.81 15.66
C ARG A 434 -4.12 9.04 15.53
N LEU A 435 -4.02 8.30 14.44
CA LEU A 435 -2.79 7.63 14.01
C LEU A 435 -2.24 8.26 12.74
N GLU A 436 -0.92 8.16 12.59
CA GLU A 436 -0.20 8.47 11.37
C GLU A 436 0.48 7.20 10.89
N ILE A 437 0.21 6.82 9.64
CA ILE A 437 0.85 5.70 8.96
C ILE A 437 1.79 6.30 7.93
N ASN A 438 3.08 6.08 8.12
CA ASN A 438 4.08 6.42 7.12
C ASN A 438 4.60 5.15 6.48
N PHE A 439 4.88 5.19 5.18
CA PHE A 439 5.64 4.14 4.53
C PHE A 439 6.75 4.73 3.66
N VAL A 440 7.82 3.96 3.50
CA VAL A 440 8.89 4.25 2.56
C VAL A 440 9.28 2.97 1.87
N LEU A 441 9.31 3.02 0.54
CA LEU A 441 9.79 1.97 -0.32
C LEU A 441 11.08 2.45 -0.98
N GLN A 442 12.09 1.59 -0.93
CA GLN A 442 13.32 1.74 -1.69
C GLN A 442 13.41 0.60 -2.67
#